data_AF-A0A9E7AJC7-F1
#
_entry.id   AF-A0A9E7AJC7-F1
#
_cell.length_a   1.000
_cell.length_b   1.000
_cell.length_c   1.000
_cell.angle_alpha   90.00
_cell.angle_beta   90.00
_cell.angle_gamma   90.00
#
_symmetry.space_group_name_H-M   'P 1'
#
loop_
_entity.id
_entity.type
_entity.pdbx_description
1 polymer ?
#
loop_
_entity_poly.entity_id
_entity_poly.type
_entity_poly.pdbx_seq_one_letter_code
_entity_poly.pdbx_strand_id
1 'polypeptide(L)'
;MSFLTSTRSSIEIEEQITGDQKNGQFRLPNGTDDSGVNILNSSISDRQKRIRDWFEADYKRRLAANSFNDTDSATTLDLKSVANRLVELQALLGDIEHEKVIWGDDTGNNSTYDSYHSRVSDQIKKGETLKSGVVEKTKKEQEQKDKDKKSEEDRKKAQKWVGTYSGTGTDGKPMEVVIQKDGTVIWRTGGQPEVRGTWTGDESKLELNFNGQVSGRSEPFTLSSTNGGRTVTISSQSSTWNTDTLSRK
;
A
#
# COMPACT_ATOMS: atom_id res chain seq x y z
N MET A 1 1.50 82.11 -4.72
CA MET A 1 2.05 81.47 -3.50
C MET A 1 0.99 80.90 -2.54
N SER A 2 -0.30 81.23 -2.65
CA SER A 2 -1.33 80.81 -1.65
C SER A 2 -1.84 79.36 -1.78
N PHE A 3 -1.70 78.72 -2.94
CA PHE A 3 -2.20 77.34 -3.15
C PHE A 3 -1.29 76.27 -2.55
N LEU A 4 0.03 76.44 -2.64
CA LEU A 4 1.04 75.51 -2.11
C LEU A 4 1.07 75.47 -0.57
N THR A 5 0.71 76.57 0.09
CA THR A 5 0.61 76.64 1.56
C THR A 5 -0.68 76.00 2.07
N SER A 6 -1.78 76.09 1.31
CA SER A 6 -3.07 75.49 1.68
C SER A 6 -3.04 73.96 1.59
N THR A 7 -2.41 73.39 0.57
CA THR A 7 -2.33 71.92 0.40
C THR A 7 -1.40 71.27 1.43
N ARG A 8 -0.31 71.95 1.81
CA ARG A 8 0.60 71.48 2.86
C ARG A 8 -0.08 71.43 4.24
N SER A 9 -0.90 72.45 4.55
CA SER A 9 -1.72 72.49 5.77
C SER A 9 -2.76 71.37 5.83
N SER A 10 -3.40 71.04 4.70
CA SER A 10 -4.36 69.92 4.64
C SER A 10 -3.70 68.56 4.92
N ILE A 11 -2.50 68.32 4.39
CA ILE A 11 -1.74 67.07 4.64
C ILE A 11 -1.35 66.99 6.11
N GLU A 12 -0.84 68.07 6.70
CA GLU A 12 -0.47 68.12 8.13
C GLU A 12 -1.68 67.85 9.05
N ILE A 13 -2.87 68.35 8.69
CA ILE A 13 -4.12 68.07 9.42
C ILE A 13 -4.54 66.61 9.28
N GLU A 14 -4.42 66.01 8.09
CA GLU A 14 -4.78 64.61 7.84
C GLU A 14 -3.83 63.64 8.58
N GLU A 15 -2.53 63.95 8.60
CA GLU A 15 -1.53 63.23 9.38
C GLU A 15 -1.82 63.32 10.89
N GLN A 16 -2.18 64.51 11.38
CA GLN A 16 -2.53 64.72 12.78
C GLN A 16 -3.79 63.94 13.16
N ILE A 17 -4.87 64.00 12.35
CA ILE A 17 -6.11 63.26 12.58
C ILE A 17 -5.83 61.75 12.62
N THR A 18 -5.02 61.24 11.69
CA THR A 18 -4.65 59.82 11.63
C THR A 18 -3.81 59.41 12.85
N GLY A 19 -2.87 60.27 13.27
CA GLY A 19 -2.06 60.05 14.46
C GLY A 19 -2.89 60.02 15.74
N ASP A 20 -3.78 61.00 15.91
CA ASP A 20 -4.65 61.12 17.07
C ASP A 20 -5.65 59.95 17.15
N GLN A 21 -6.17 59.50 16.00
CA GLN A 21 -7.00 58.29 15.89
C GLN A 21 -6.25 57.04 16.37
N LYS A 22 -5.03 56.83 15.87
CA LYS A 22 -4.21 55.67 16.21
C LYS A 22 -3.81 55.66 17.69
N ASN A 23 -3.64 56.85 18.27
CA ASN A 23 -3.21 57.03 19.65
C ASN A 23 -4.38 57.08 20.65
N GLY A 24 -5.63 57.05 20.18
CA GLY A 24 -6.81 57.14 21.04
C GLY A 24 -6.91 58.50 21.75
N GLN A 25 -6.72 59.58 21.01
CA GLN A 25 -6.74 60.97 21.52
C GLN A 25 -8.02 61.74 21.17
N PHE A 26 -9.03 61.11 20.55
CA PHE A 26 -10.30 61.75 20.26
C PHE A 26 -11.19 61.82 21.50
N ARG A 27 -11.81 62.98 21.70
CA ARG A 27 -12.72 63.17 22.82
C ARG A 27 -14.08 62.51 22.57
N LEU A 28 -14.50 61.72 23.54
CA LEU A 28 -15.84 61.14 23.62
C LEU A 28 -16.83 62.16 24.21
N PRO A 29 -18.16 61.97 24.03
CA PRO A 29 -19.19 62.89 24.54
C PRO A 29 -19.19 63.10 26.06
N ASN A 30 -18.59 62.18 26.82
CA ASN A 30 -18.42 62.26 28.27
C ASN A 30 -17.15 63.04 28.69
N GLY A 31 -16.37 63.57 27.75
CA GLY A 31 -15.17 64.36 27.99
C GLY A 31 -13.86 63.57 28.17
N THR A 32 -13.90 62.24 28.17
CA THR A 32 -12.69 61.40 28.16
C THR A 32 -12.13 61.26 26.75
N ASP A 33 -10.88 60.83 26.59
CA ASP A 33 -10.36 60.38 25.31
C ASP A 33 -10.85 58.94 24.98
N ASP A 34 -10.59 58.46 23.76
CA ASP A 34 -10.95 57.12 23.28
C ASP A 34 -9.82 56.08 23.49
N SER A 35 -8.85 56.38 24.36
CA SER A 35 -7.75 55.47 24.72
C SER A 35 -8.25 54.10 25.21
N GLY A 36 -9.36 54.07 25.94
CA GLY A 36 -10.02 52.83 26.39
C GLY A 36 -10.53 51.95 25.25
N VAL A 37 -11.00 52.55 24.14
CA VAL A 37 -11.41 51.82 22.94
C VAL A 37 -10.20 51.19 22.25
N ASN A 38 -9.08 51.92 22.21
CA ASN A 38 -7.83 51.41 21.64
C ASN A 38 -7.26 50.22 22.45
N ILE A 39 -7.32 50.29 23.78
CA ILE A 39 -6.94 49.18 24.67
C ILE A 39 -7.84 47.97 24.45
N LEU A 40 -9.16 48.17 24.33
CA LEU A 40 -10.11 47.10 24.05
C LEU A 40 -9.83 46.43 22.70
N ASN A 41 -9.63 47.22 21.64
CA ASN A 41 -9.27 46.69 20.31
C ASN A 41 -7.98 45.87 20.37
N SER A 42 -6.93 46.39 21.02
CA SER A 42 -5.67 45.68 21.22
C SER A 42 -5.88 44.36 21.97
N SER A 43 -6.67 44.37 23.05
CA SER A 43 -6.98 43.15 23.81
C SER A 43 -7.80 42.14 23.00
N ILE A 44 -8.68 42.60 22.10
CA ILE A 44 -9.46 41.72 21.21
C ILE A 44 -8.52 41.05 20.21
N SER A 45 -7.63 41.81 19.57
CA SER A 45 -6.62 41.28 18.66
C SER A 45 -5.70 40.25 19.33
N ASP A 46 -5.23 40.53 20.56
CA ASP A 46 -4.41 39.59 21.32
C ASP A 46 -5.16 38.28 21.62
N ARG A 47 -6.44 38.35 21.95
CA ARG A 47 -7.27 37.16 22.20
C ARG A 47 -7.52 36.37 20.91
N GLN A 48 -7.79 37.03 19.80
CA GLN A 48 -7.93 36.39 18.48
C GLN A 48 -6.65 35.64 18.10
N LYS A 49 -5.48 36.26 18.29
CA LYS A 49 -4.18 35.63 18.06
C LYS A 49 -4.00 34.37 18.90
N ARG A 50 -4.27 34.43 20.21
CA ARG A 50 -4.14 33.26 21.10
C ARG A 50 -5.05 32.10 20.69
N ILE A 51 -6.28 32.40 20.26
CA ILE A 51 -7.21 31.37 19.76
C ILE A 51 -6.61 30.72 18.51
N ARG A 52 -6.13 31.52 17.56
CA ARG A 52 -5.49 30.99 16.34
C ARG A 52 -4.25 30.15 16.64
N ASP A 53 -3.35 30.64 17.48
CA ASP A 53 -2.12 29.93 17.86
C ASP A 53 -2.44 28.55 18.47
N TRP A 54 -3.55 28.46 19.22
CA TRP A 54 -4.04 27.20 19.76
C TRP A 54 -4.51 26.24 18.66
N PHE A 55 -5.33 26.71 17.70
CA PHE A 55 -5.78 25.90 16.56
C PHE A 55 -4.59 25.42 15.71
N GLU A 56 -3.62 26.29 15.44
CA GLU A 56 -2.42 25.93 14.67
C GLU A 56 -1.60 24.84 15.38
N ALA A 57 -1.41 24.98 16.69
CA ALA A 57 -0.70 23.98 17.48
C ALA A 57 -1.43 22.63 17.50
N ASP A 58 -2.76 22.63 17.64
CA ASP A 58 -3.56 21.40 17.60
C ASP A 58 -3.52 20.73 16.22
N TYR A 59 -3.69 21.51 15.15
CA TYR A 59 -3.56 21.04 13.77
C TYR A 59 -2.21 20.34 13.56
N LYS A 60 -1.10 21.01 13.89
CA LYS A 60 0.25 20.46 13.68
C LYS A 60 0.45 19.17 14.45
N ARG A 61 -0.04 19.11 15.69
CA ARG A 61 0.02 17.93 16.55
C ARG A 61 -0.75 16.75 15.94
N ARG A 62 -2.01 16.97 15.51
CA ARG A 62 -2.87 15.93 14.94
C ARG A 62 -2.36 15.46 13.58
N LEU A 63 -1.90 16.38 12.73
CA LEU A 63 -1.29 16.03 11.46
C LEU A 63 -0.03 15.18 11.68
N ALA A 64 0.89 15.61 12.55
CA ALA A 64 2.13 14.89 12.79
C ALA A 64 1.90 13.49 13.38
N ALA A 65 0.94 13.34 14.30
CA ALA A 65 0.61 12.06 14.92
C ALA A 65 0.05 11.02 13.93
N ASN A 66 -0.63 11.49 12.88
CA ASN A 66 -1.38 10.62 11.96
C ASN A 66 -0.80 10.57 10.54
N SER A 67 0.22 11.37 10.23
CA SER A 67 0.87 11.36 8.93
C SER A 67 1.59 10.03 8.65
N PHE A 68 1.74 9.74 7.36
CA PHE A 68 2.50 8.61 6.86
C PHE A 68 3.89 9.07 6.41
N ASN A 69 4.92 8.41 6.94
CA ASN A 69 6.32 8.70 6.61
C ASN A 69 6.71 8.05 5.29
N ASP A 70 7.80 8.47 4.68
CA ASP A 70 8.25 7.92 3.39
C ASP A 70 8.77 6.47 3.49
N THR A 71 9.10 6.03 4.70
CA THR A 71 9.47 4.65 5.02
C THR A 71 8.26 3.75 5.28
N ASP A 72 7.06 4.32 5.39
CA ASP A 72 5.84 3.55 5.59
C ASP A 72 5.49 2.79 4.31
N SER A 73 5.16 1.51 4.44
CA SER A 73 4.90 0.64 3.31
C SER A 73 3.90 -0.45 3.67
N ALA A 74 3.37 -1.12 2.66
CA ALA A 74 2.49 -2.27 2.85
C ALA A 74 3.16 -3.44 3.59
N THR A 75 4.50 -3.47 3.68
CA THR A 75 5.23 -4.51 4.39
C THR A 75 5.48 -4.19 5.85
N THR A 76 5.55 -2.90 6.21
CA THR A 76 5.85 -2.41 7.57
C THR A 76 4.63 -2.03 8.37
N LEU A 77 3.48 -1.80 7.72
CA LEU A 77 2.22 -1.44 8.36
C LEU A 77 1.17 -2.55 8.27
N ASP A 78 0.23 -2.52 9.21
CA ASP A 78 -0.96 -3.38 9.23
C ASP A 78 -2.22 -2.59 8.87
N LEU A 79 -3.28 -3.30 8.47
CA LEU A 79 -4.51 -2.67 7.97
C LEU A 79 -5.20 -1.81 9.03
N LYS A 80 -5.14 -2.20 10.31
CA LYS A 80 -5.80 -1.49 11.41
C LYS A 80 -5.09 -0.18 11.71
N SER A 81 -3.75 -0.17 11.75
CA SER A 81 -3.00 1.06 11.96
C SER A 81 -3.21 2.08 10.84
N VAL A 82 -3.19 1.64 9.57
CA VAL A 82 -3.48 2.51 8.42
C VAL A 82 -4.90 3.06 8.49
N ALA A 83 -5.90 2.21 8.75
CA ALA A 83 -7.30 2.61 8.84
C ALA A 83 -7.54 3.63 9.97
N ASN A 84 -6.95 3.42 11.15
CA ASN A 84 -7.11 4.34 12.28
C ASN A 84 -6.53 5.73 11.95
N ARG A 85 -5.33 5.80 11.38
CA ARG A 85 -4.72 7.08 10.98
C ARG A 85 -5.55 7.79 9.91
N LEU A 86 -6.12 7.06 8.96
CA LEU A 86 -7.01 7.62 7.95
C LEU A 86 -8.27 8.26 8.54
N VAL A 87 -8.91 7.59 9.53
CA VAL A 87 -10.07 8.14 10.23
C VAL A 87 -9.72 9.45 10.93
N GLU A 88 -8.58 9.51 11.62
CA GLU A 88 -8.12 10.72 12.31
C GLU A 88 -7.79 11.86 11.34
N LEU A 89 -7.18 11.55 10.18
CA LEU A 89 -6.90 12.54 9.14
C LEU A 89 -8.19 13.05 8.47
N GLN A 90 -9.18 12.19 8.26
CA GLN A 90 -10.50 12.58 7.74
C GLN A 90 -11.24 13.49 8.73
N ALA A 91 -11.18 13.18 10.03
CA ALA A 91 -11.72 14.04 11.07
C ALA A 91 -11.01 15.40 11.08
N LEU A 92 -9.68 15.42 10.99
CA LEU A 92 -8.90 16.65 10.91
C LEU A 92 -9.26 17.49 9.66
N LEU A 93 -9.48 16.84 8.52
CA LEU A 93 -9.91 17.54 7.31
C LEU A 93 -11.28 18.20 7.50
N GLY A 94 -12.23 17.47 8.08
CA GLY A 94 -13.57 18.00 8.40
C GLY A 94 -13.52 19.18 9.38
N ASP A 95 -12.66 19.12 10.40
CA ASP A 95 -12.48 20.23 11.34
C ASP A 95 -11.94 21.48 10.63
N ILE A 96 -10.96 21.33 9.72
CA ILE A 96 -10.41 22.45 8.93
C ILE A 96 -11.50 23.08 8.05
N GLU A 97 -12.39 22.28 7.46
CA GLU A 97 -13.52 22.76 6.67
C GLU A 97 -14.50 23.59 7.53
N HIS A 98 -14.86 23.11 8.73
CA HIS A 98 -15.74 23.82 9.65
C HIS A 98 -15.11 25.09 10.22
N GLU A 99 -13.80 25.09 10.41
CA GLU A 99 -13.04 26.17 11.04
C GLU A 99 -12.50 27.19 10.03
N LYS A 100 -12.94 27.16 8.77
CA LYS A 100 -12.42 28.01 7.68
C LYS A 100 -12.29 29.50 8.05
N VAL A 101 -13.22 30.02 8.86
CA VAL A 101 -13.22 31.41 9.34
C VAL A 101 -12.03 31.72 10.26
N ILE A 102 -11.58 30.75 11.06
CA ILE A 102 -10.39 30.87 11.92
C ILE A 102 -9.11 30.87 11.08
N TRP A 103 -9.14 30.18 9.93
CA TRP A 103 -8.02 30.03 9.00
C TRP A 103 -7.95 31.11 7.91
N GLY A 104 -8.88 32.08 7.90
CA GLY A 104 -9.04 33.08 6.85
C GLY A 104 -8.11 34.30 6.96
N ASP A 105 -7.67 34.79 5.78
CA ASP A 105 -6.95 36.04 5.48
C ASP A 105 -5.56 36.29 6.11
N ASP A 106 -4.90 35.29 6.70
CA ASP A 106 -3.50 35.47 7.08
C ASP A 106 -2.54 35.26 5.88
N THR A 107 -1.63 36.21 5.70
CA THR A 107 -0.64 36.28 4.62
C THR A 107 0.68 35.58 4.97
N GLY A 108 0.78 34.98 6.16
CA GLY A 108 1.92 34.18 6.59
C GLY A 108 2.11 32.92 5.74
N ASN A 109 3.31 32.76 5.15
CA ASN A 109 3.66 31.60 4.33
C ASN A 109 3.27 30.28 5.00
N ASN A 110 2.53 29.44 4.27
CA ASN A 110 2.22 28.06 4.66
C ASN A 110 1.26 27.92 5.87
N SER A 111 0.49 28.97 6.19
CA SER A 111 -0.47 29.01 7.33
C SER A 111 -1.92 29.34 6.91
N THR A 112 -2.22 29.21 5.62
CA THR A 112 -3.55 29.43 5.06
C THR A 112 -4.40 28.17 5.13
N TYR A 113 -5.73 28.35 5.17
CA TYR A 113 -6.72 27.29 4.98
C TYR A 113 -6.32 26.30 3.87
N ASP A 114 -6.03 26.82 2.66
CA ASP A 114 -5.70 25.97 1.50
C ASP A 114 -4.45 25.12 1.72
N SER A 115 -3.43 25.67 2.40
CA SER A 115 -2.20 24.94 2.70
C SER A 115 -2.46 23.80 3.68
N TYR A 116 -3.23 24.05 4.74
CA TYR A 116 -3.56 23.03 5.73
C TYR A 116 -4.43 21.92 5.17
N HIS A 117 -5.47 22.30 4.42
CA HIS A 117 -6.37 21.38 3.73
C HIS A 117 -5.60 20.49 2.74
N SER A 118 -4.70 21.08 1.93
CA SER A 118 -3.90 20.35 0.96
C SER A 118 -3.00 19.29 1.62
N ARG A 119 -2.27 19.65 2.69
CA ARG A 119 -1.40 18.69 3.39
C ARG A 119 -2.15 17.51 3.99
N VAL A 120 -3.30 17.75 4.61
CA VAL A 120 -4.13 16.66 5.16
C VAL A 120 -4.67 15.79 4.03
N SER A 121 -5.14 16.40 2.95
CA SER A 121 -5.61 15.69 1.76
C SER A 121 -4.53 14.78 1.15
N ASP A 122 -3.29 15.25 1.09
CA ASP A 122 -2.17 14.46 0.56
C ASP A 122 -1.83 13.28 1.48
N GLN A 123 -1.88 13.46 2.80
CA GLN A 123 -1.70 12.35 3.75
C GLN A 123 -2.83 11.31 3.64
N ILE A 124 -4.07 11.74 3.43
CA ILE A 124 -5.20 10.83 3.17
C ILE A 124 -4.96 10.01 1.90
N LYS A 125 -4.58 10.65 0.79
CA LYS A 125 -4.26 9.94 -0.47
C LYS A 125 -3.14 8.92 -0.28
N LYS A 126 -2.08 9.28 0.46
CA LYS A 126 -0.97 8.37 0.79
C LYS A 126 -1.45 7.18 1.62
N GLY A 127 -2.29 7.43 2.62
CA GLY A 127 -2.89 6.39 3.45
C GLY A 127 -3.78 5.42 2.67
N GLU A 128 -4.63 5.89 1.76
CA GLU A 128 -5.50 5.03 0.94
C GLU A 128 -4.68 4.14 -0.02
N THR A 129 -3.58 4.68 -0.55
CA THR A 129 -2.62 3.90 -1.36
C THR A 129 -1.97 2.80 -0.52
N LEU A 130 -1.52 3.12 0.69
CA LEU A 130 -0.95 2.14 1.63
C LEU A 130 -1.96 1.06 2.02
N LYS A 131 -3.20 1.46 2.33
CA LYS A 131 -4.30 0.56 2.69
C LYS A 131 -4.55 -0.47 1.60
N SER A 132 -4.64 -0.01 0.35
CA SER A 132 -4.81 -0.89 -0.82
C SER A 132 -3.63 -1.87 -0.96
N GLY A 133 -2.40 -1.38 -0.79
CA GLY A 133 -1.20 -2.22 -0.82
C GLY A 133 -1.18 -3.29 0.28
N VAL A 134 -1.60 -2.95 1.50
CA VAL A 134 -1.70 -3.92 2.61
C VAL A 134 -2.76 -4.98 2.28
N VAL A 135 -3.92 -4.59 1.77
CA VAL A 135 -4.99 -5.53 1.38
C VAL A 135 -4.51 -6.49 0.29
N GLU A 136 -3.81 -5.99 -0.74
CA GLU A 136 -3.27 -6.84 -1.79
C GLU A 136 -2.21 -7.83 -1.26
N LYS A 137 -1.32 -7.36 -0.38
CA LYS A 137 -0.31 -8.22 0.25
C LYS A 137 -0.98 -9.35 1.03
N THR A 138 -1.95 -9.02 1.89
CA THR A 138 -2.69 -10.02 2.67
C THR A 138 -3.42 -11.02 1.77
N LYS A 139 -4.01 -10.55 0.66
CA LYS A 139 -4.65 -11.42 -0.33
C LYS A 139 -3.64 -12.39 -0.97
N LYS A 140 -2.48 -11.91 -1.42
CA LYS A 140 -1.42 -12.74 -2.01
C LYS A 140 -0.88 -13.77 -1.02
N GLU A 141 -0.66 -13.38 0.23
CA GLU A 141 -0.23 -14.29 1.29
C GLU A 141 -1.28 -15.38 1.57
N GLN A 142 -2.56 -15.03 1.53
CA GLN A 142 -3.65 -15.98 1.70
C GLN A 142 -3.77 -16.95 0.50
N GLU A 143 -3.71 -16.43 -0.73
CA GLU A 143 -3.72 -17.24 -1.95
C GLU A 143 -2.56 -18.24 -1.98
N GLN A 144 -1.37 -17.83 -1.54
CA GLN A 144 -0.22 -18.72 -1.45
C GLN A 144 -0.46 -19.82 -0.42
N LYS A 145 -0.94 -19.47 0.78
CA LYS A 145 -1.26 -20.46 1.82
C LYS A 145 -2.31 -21.47 1.36
N ASP A 146 -3.30 -21.04 0.60
CA ASP A 146 -4.35 -21.92 0.10
C ASP A 146 -3.85 -22.83 -1.04
N LYS A 147 -2.97 -22.33 -1.92
CA LYS A 147 -2.26 -23.17 -2.90
C LYS A 147 -1.39 -24.22 -2.22
N ASP A 148 -0.64 -23.83 -1.20
CA ASP A 148 0.24 -24.74 -0.47
C ASP A 148 -0.57 -25.84 0.23
N LYS A 149 -1.67 -25.49 0.89
CA LYS A 149 -2.60 -26.47 1.50
C LYS A 149 -3.18 -27.44 0.48
N LYS A 150 -3.65 -26.94 -0.67
CA LYS A 150 -4.18 -27.78 -1.74
C LYS A 150 -3.12 -28.74 -2.26
N SER A 151 -1.90 -28.26 -2.48
CA SER A 151 -0.78 -29.08 -2.94
C SER A 151 -0.45 -30.22 -1.96
N GLU A 152 -0.55 -29.95 -0.65
CA GLU A 152 -0.32 -30.94 0.41
C GLU A 152 -1.45 -31.98 0.48
N GLU A 153 -2.70 -31.57 0.32
CA GLU A 153 -3.84 -32.50 0.25
C GLU A 153 -3.78 -33.40 -0.99
N ASP A 154 -3.45 -32.84 -2.14
CA ASP A 154 -3.30 -33.58 -3.39
C ASP A 154 -2.14 -34.60 -3.29
N ARG A 155 -1.00 -34.19 -2.69
CA ARG A 155 0.11 -35.11 -2.39
C ARG A 155 -0.28 -36.26 -1.46
N LYS A 156 -1.14 -36.03 -0.46
CA LYS A 156 -1.66 -37.11 0.40
C LYS A 156 -2.46 -38.13 -0.39
N LYS A 157 -3.32 -37.70 -1.31
CA LYS A 157 -4.10 -38.59 -2.19
C LYS A 157 -3.22 -39.34 -3.20
N ALA A 158 -2.16 -38.68 -3.67
CA ALA A 158 -1.20 -39.22 -4.62
C ALA A 158 -0.15 -40.17 -4.01
N GLN A 159 -0.17 -40.44 -2.69
CA GLN A 159 0.81 -41.33 -2.04
C GLN A 159 0.89 -42.74 -2.67
N LYS A 160 -0.19 -43.24 -3.28
CA LYS A 160 -0.18 -44.56 -3.93
C LYS A 160 0.79 -44.67 -5.11
N TRP A 161 1.12 -43.54 -5.73
CA TRP A 161 2.05 -43.45 -6.85
C TRP A 161 3.52 -43.49 -6.41
N VAL A 162 3.81 -43.22 -5.14
CA VAL A 162 5.18 -43.24 -4.61
C VAL A 162 5.79 -44.63 -4.82
N GLY A 163 6.96 -44.65 -5.45
CA GLY A 163 7.63 -45.89 -5.83
C GLY A 163 8.51 -45.71 -7.06
N THR A 164 9.12 -46.83 -7.46
CA THR A 164 10.01 -46.90 -8.61
C THR A 164 9.34 -47.66 -9.74
N TYR A 165 9.36 -47.07 -10.93
CA TYR A 165 8.82 -47.66 -12.15
C TYR A 165 9.97 -47.82 -13.14
N SER A 166 10.11 -48.99 -13.75
CA SER A 166 11.17 -49.28 -14.70
C SER A 166 10.66 -50.02 -15.92
N GLY A 167 11.37 -49.88 -17.03
CA GLY A 167 11.05 -50.56 -18.27
C GLY A 167 12.03 -50.16 -19.38
N THR A 168 11.60 -50.42 -20.60
CA THR A 168 12.33 -50.01 -21.80
C THR A 168 11.55 -48.88 -22.45
N GLY A 169 12.18 -47.73 -22.62
CA GLY A 169 11.60 -46.60 -23.32
C GLY A 169 11.34 -46.92 -24.78
N THR A 170 10.53 -46.11 -25.43
CA THR A 170 10.23 -46.23 -26.86
C THR A 170 11.46 -46.04 -27.75
N ASP A 171 12.54 -45.44 -27.22
CA ASP A 171 13.85 -45.35 -27.84
C ASP A 171 14.71 -46.63 -27.70
N GLY A 172 14.18 -47.68 -27.07
CA GLY A 172 14.86 -48.95 -26.84
C GLY A 172 15.83 -48.95 -25.66
N LYS A 173 15.96 -47.85 -24.91
CA LYS A 173 16.89 -47.76 -23.78
C LYS A 173 16.19 -48.13 -22.47
N PRO A 174 16.92 -48.70 -21.50
CA PRO A 174 16.37 -48.89 -20.17
C PRO A 174 16.08 -47.52 -19.53
N MET A 175 14.91 -47.39 -18.91
CA MET A 175 14.53 -46.18 -18.21
C MET A 175 13.89 -46.48 -16.85
N GLU A 176 14.05 -45.55 -15.92
CA GLU A 176 13.49 -45.62 -14.58
C GLU A 176 12.95 -44.26 -14.15
N VAL A 177 11.76 -44.27 -13.56
CA VAL A 177 11.11 -43.09 -12.98
C VAL A 177 10.78 -43.36 -11.52
N VAL A 178 11.27 -42.52 -10.62
CA VAL A 178 11.05 -42.64 -9.17
C VAL A 178 10.18 -41.50 -8.70
N ILE A 179 9.01 -41.81 -8.15
CA ILE A 179 8.09 -40.84 -7.55
C ILE A 179 8.35 -40.83 -6.04
N GLN A 180 8.79 -39.68 -5.50
CA GLN A 180 9.09 -39.50 -4.09
C GLN A 180 7.96 -38.79 -3.35
N LYS A 181 7.81 -39.06 -2.05
CA LYS A 181 6.74 -38.52 -1.21
C LYS A 181 6.81 -37.00 -1.03
N ASP A 182 7.99 -36.41 -1.16
CA ASP A 182 8.23 -34.97 -0.99
C ASP A 182 7.83 -34.11 -2.22
N GLY A 183 7.26 -34.73 -3.26
CA GLY A 183 6.90 -34.07 -4.51
C GLY A 183 8.02 -34.10 -5.56
N THR A 184 9.15 -34.76 -5.28
CA THR A 184 10.24 -34.94 -6.24
C THR A 184 9.98 -36.14 -7.14
N VAL A 185 10.31 -36.00 -8.43
CA VAL A 185 10.39 -37.11 -9.38
C VAL A 185 11.80 -37.20 -9.94
N ILE A 186 12.31 -38.41 -10.08
CA ILE A 186 13.64 -38.70 -10.64
C ILE A 186 13.46 -39.47 -11.93
N TRP A 187 14.15 -39.06 -12.98
CA TRP A 187 14.17 -39.69 -14.29
C TRP A 187 15.58 -40.18 -14.63
N ARG A 188 15.71 -41.45 -14.99
CA ARG A 188 16.98 -42.08 -15.38
C ARG A 188 16.79 -42.81 -16.70
N THR A 189 17.70 -42.61 -17.65
CA THR A 189 17.75 -43.39 -18.89
C THR A 189 19.17 -43.91 -19.11
N GLY A 190 19.30 -45.10 -19.71
CA GLY A 190 20.59 -45.74 -19.95
C GLY A 190 21.56 -44.83 -20.71
N GLY A 191 22.67 -44.47 -20.05
CA GLY A 191 23.72 -43.63 -20.64
C GLY A 191 23.44 -42.12 -20.60
N GLN A 192 22.48 -41.65 -19.80
CA GLN A 192 22.22 -40.24 -19.52
C GLN A 192 22.33 -39.93 -18.02
N PRO A 193 22.65 -38.68 -17.65
CA PRO A 193 22.62 -38.26 -16.25
C PRO A 193 21.20 -38.33 -15.67
N GLU A 194 21.13 -38.51 -14.35
CA GLU A 194 19.88 -38.42 -13.60
C GLU A 194 19.29 -37.00 -13.72
N VAL A 195 17.99 -36.92 -14.03
CA VAL A 195 17.24 -35.66 -14.10
C VAL A 195 16.23 -35.63 -12.97
N ARG A 196 16.11 -34.47 -12.31
CA ARG A 196 15.18 -34.26 -11.19
C ARG A 196 14.13 -33.25 -11.57
N GLY A 197 12.89 -33.55 -11.18
CA GLY A 197 11.73 -32.72 -11.43
C GLY A 197 10.78 -32.72 -10.25
N THR A 198 9.63 -32.11 -10.47
CA THR A 198 8.53 -32.08 -9.51
C THR A 198 7.31 -32.78 -10.10
N TRP A 199 6.49 -33.36 -9.24
CA TRP A 199 5.19 -33.87 -9.63
C TRP A 199 4.05 -33.21 -8.87
N THR A 200 2.92 -33.07 -9.55
CA THR A 200 1.62 -32.71 -8.96
C THR A 200 0.56 -33.69 -9.45
N GLY A 201 -0.58 -33.78 -8.80
CA GLY A 201 -1.65 -34.69 -9.21
C GLY A 201 -2.33 -35.34 -8.04
N ASP A 202 -3.23 -36.26 -8.35
CA ASP A 202 -4.14 -36.89 -7.40
C ASP A 202 -4.08 -38.41 -7.52
N GLU A 203 -5.13 -39.10 -7.10
CA GLU A 203 -5.21 -40.55 -7.21
C GLU A 203 -5.40 -41.05 -8.66
N SER A 204 -5.82 -40.22 -9.60
CA SER A 204 -6.12 -40.67 -10.96
C SER A 204 -4.89 -40.61 -11.89
N LYS A 205 -4.07 -39.57 -11.74
CA LYS A 205 -2.89 -39.32 -12.56
C LYS A 205 -1.92 -38.36 -11.86
N LEU A 206 -0.66 -38.38 -12.30
CA LEU A 206 0.34 -37.37 -11.98
C LEU A 206 0.72 -36.56 -13.22
N GLU A 207 1.07 -35.31 -13.01
CA GLU A 207 1.75 -34.45 -13.97
C GLU A 207 3.20 -34.27 -13.49
N LEU A 208 4.15 -34.65 -14.33
CA LEU A 208 5.59 -34.63 -14.07
C LEU A 208 6.22 -33.48 -14.86
N ASN A 209 7.03 -32.66 -14.20
CA ASN A 209 7.72 -31.53 -14.80
C ASN A 209 9.20 -31.56 -14.43
N PHE A 210 10.07 -31.50 -15.43
CA PHE A 210 11.53 -31.54 -15.28
C PHE A 210 12.18 -30.24 -15.79
N ASN A 211 11.40 -29.15 -15.89
CA ASN A 211 11.83 -27.84 -16.38
C ASN A 211 12.52 -27.90 -17.76
N GLY A 212 12.04 -28.78 -18.63
CA GLY A 212 12.55 -28.98 -19.99
C GLY A 212 13.81 -29.83 -20.09
N GLN A 213 14.32 -30.37 -18.97
CA GLN A 213 15.54 -31.19 -18.95
C GLN A 213 15.34 -32.58 -19.57
N VAL A 214 14.13 -33.14 -19.49
CA VAL A 214 13.80 -34.39 -20.19
C VAL A 214 13.35 -34.08 -21.62
N SER A 215 12.49 -33.07 -21.80
CA SER A 215 12.13 -32.54 -23.12
C SER A 215 11.55 -31.13 -23.03
N GLY A 216 12.21 -30.15 -23.66
CA GLY A 216 11.67 -28.80 -23.77
C GLY A 216 10.43 -28.65 -24.65
N ARG A 217 10.01 -29.70 -25.40
CA ARG A 217 8.84 -29.68 -26.28
C ARG A 217 7.67 -30.56 -25.81
N SER A 218 7.97 -31.56 -24.98
CA SER A 218 7.00 -32.58 -24.57
C SER A 218 6.64 -32.51 -23.09
N GLU A 219 7.29 -31.66 -22.32
CA GLU A 219 6.89 -31.43 -20.93
C GLU A 219 5.68 -30.47 -20.85
N PRO A 220 4.80 -30.63 -19.85
CA PRO A 220 4.84 -31.65 -18.80
C PRO A 220 4.35 -33.04 -19.27
N PHE A 221 4.79 -34.10 -18.58
CA PHE A 221 4.35 -35.47 -18.84
C PHE A 221 3.19 -35.88 -17.93
N THR A 222 2.26 -36.67 -18.44
CA THR A 222 1.21 -37.31 -17.64
C THR A 222 1.62 -38.74 -17.33
N LEU A 223 1.66 -39.08 -16.04
CA LEU A 223 1.77 -40.45 -15.56
C LEU A 223 0.38 -40.93 -15.13
N SER A 224 -0.09 -41.98 -15.78
CA SER A 224 -1.35 -42.66 -15.44
C SER A 224 -1.10 -44.15 -15.27
N SER A 225 -2.01 -44.85 -14.60
CA SER A 225 -1.89 -46.29 -14.35
C SER A 225 -2.93 -47.07 -15.11
N THR A 226 -2.50 -48.22 -15.61
CA THR A 226 -3.35 -49.30 -16.08
C THR A 226 -3.15 -50.53 -15.17
N ASN A 227 -4.08 -51.48 -15.23
CA ASN A 227 -4.00 -52.75 -14.48
C ASN A 227 -3.82 -52.57 -12.95
N GLY A 228 -4.55 -51.63 -12.36
CA GLY A 228 -4.61 -51.47 -10.90
C GLY A 228 -3.30 -51.03 -10.23
N GLY A 229 -2.44 -50.25 -10.90
CA GLY A 229 -1.22 -49.71 -10.30
C GLY A 229 0.08 -50.44 -10.67
N ARG A 230 -0.01 -51.59 -11.36
CA ARG A 230 1.17 -52.41 -11.73
C ARG A 230 1.93 -51.86 -12.93
N THR A 231 1.19 -51.29 -13.87
CA THR A 231 1.74 -50.69 -15.09
C THR A 231 1.37 -49.22 -15.10
N VAL A 232 2.32 -48.39 -15.49
CA VAL A 232 2.11 -46.95 -15.69
C VAL A 232 2.51 -46.57 -17.10
N THR A 233 1.80 -45.58 -17.63
CA THR A 233 2.11 -44.97 -18.91
C THR A 233 2.57 -43.54 -18.69
N ILE A 234 3.63 -43.15 -19.36
CA ILE A 234 4.15 -41.78 -19.36
C ILE A 234 3.91 -41.20 -20.75
N SER A 235 2.97 -40.28 -20.83
CA SER A 235 2.54 -39.64 -22.08
C SER A 235 2.77 -38.13 -22.04
N SER A 236 2.70 -37.50 -23.20
CA SER A 236 2.70 -36.04 -23.35
C SER A 236 1.54 -35.64 -24.24
N GLN A 237 1.08 -34.39 -24.11
CA GLN A 237 0.18 -33.79 -25.10
C GLN A 237 0.90 -33.47 -26.41
N SER A 238 2.23 -33.38 -26.40
CA SER A 238 3.02 -33.20 -27.61
C SER A 238 3.03 -34.47 -28.45
N SER A 239 2.72 -34.33 -29.74
CA SER A 239 2.81 -35.40 -30.72
C SER A 239 4.24 -35.88 -30.99
N THR A 240 5.25 -35.15 -30.52
CA THR A 240 6.67 -35.54 -30.66
C THR A 240 7.10 -36.53 -29.58
N TRP A 241 6.22 -36.89 -28.65
CA TRP A 241 6.50 -37.89 -27.63
C TRP A 241 5.77 -39.20 -27.91
N ASN A 242 6.49 -40.31 -27.89
CA ASN A 242 5.89 -41.63 -27.90
C ASN A 242 5.63 -42.06 -26.45
N THR A 243 4.43 -42.57 -26.16
CA THR A 243 4.06 -42.94 -24.78
C THR A 243 4.90 -44.13 -24.31
N ASP A 244 5.63 -43.96 -23.22
CA ASP A 244 6.40 -45.03 -22.60
C ASP A 244 5.52 -45.83 -21.64
N THR A 245 5.79 -47.13 -21.52
CA THR A 245 5.07 -48.03 -20.61
C THR A 245 6.07 -48.66 -19.64
N LEU A 246 5.87 -48.43 -18.34
CA LEU A 246 6.74 -48.91 -17.28
C LEU A 246 5.98 -49.81 -16.31
N SER A 247 6.70 -50.70 -15.65
CA SER A 247 6.14 -51.53 -14.58
C SER A 247 6.71 -51.11 -13.24
N ARG A 248 5.87 -51.16 -12.20
CA ARG A 248 6.29 -50.92 -10.82
C ARG A 248 7.25 -52.02 -10.38
N LYS A 249 8.37 -51.64 -9.76
CA LYS A 249 9.29 -52.57 -9.09
C LYS A 249 8.72 -53.08 -7.76
#